data_AF-A0A1W1YL03-F1
#
_entry.id   AF-A0A1W1YL03-F1
#
_cell.length_a   1.000
_cell.length_b   1.000
_cell.length_c   1.000
_cell.angle_alpha   90.00
_cell.angle_beta   90.00
_cell.angle_gamma   90.00
#
_symmetry.space_group_name_H-M   'P 1'
#
loop_
_entity.id
_entity.type
_entity.pdbx_description
1 polymer ?
#
loop_
_entity_poly.entity_id
_entity_poly.type
_entity_poly.pdbx_seq_one_letter_code
_entity_poly.pdbx_strand_id
1 'polypeptide(L)'
;MFRKVIYPSILFLIILSFILWQVDSPIIKITLGSISFIIIFSFYYFFTKKDTQSAIPKLTTSKRDYYTAHGLSPREITFFRHEMNTLKQFIIEIIAWSQKDKRLSMLFKRYQGEALLKSYFHSIVQYPEHLNNAGKFIYQSIPKLHQLIKHYNQLSIPNTTNNIKEQHVLRRDIDQLMARIQQEYTQFNVERKITNDNNKE
;
A
#
# COMPACT_ATOMS: atom_id res chain seq x y z
N MET A 1 -5.63 7.03 20.40
CA MET A 1 -4.18 7.30 20.23
C MET A 1 -3.84 8.74 19.80
N PHE A 2 -4.81 9.56 19.35
CA PHE A 2 -4.59 10.97 18.97
C PHE A 2 -4.28 11.93 20.14
N ARG A 3 -4.73 11.62 21.36
CA ARG A 3 -4.54 12.48 22.54
C ARG A 3 -3.08 12.70 22.97
N LYS A 4 -2.14 11.78 22.67
CA LYS A 4 -0.76 11.87 23.19
C LYS A 4 0.16 12.83 22.45
N VAL A 5 -0.18 13.26 21.22
CA VAL A 5 0.66 14.18 20.41
C VAL A 5 0.19 15.63 20.53
N ILE A 6 -1.06 15.86 20.96
CA ILE A 6 -1.67 17.19 21.04
C ILE A 6 -1.09 18.00 22.22
N TYR A 7 -0.89 17.37 23.39
CA TYR A 7 -0.35 18.04 24.58
C TYR A 7 1.07 18.62 24.42
N PRO A 8 2.07 17.90 23.85
CA PRO A 8 3.40 18.48 23.68
C PRO A 8 3.43 19.63 22.65
N SER A 9 2.59 19.59 21.60
CA SER A 9 2.49 20.67 20.62
C SER A 9 1.87 21.94 21.20
N ILE A 10 0.85 21.81 22.05
CA ILE A 10 0.23 22.95 22.74
C ILE A 10 1.21 23.58 23.73
N LEU A 11 1.93 22.76 24.51
CA LEU A 11 2.95 23.25 25.46
C LEU A 11 4.08 24.00 24.75
N PHE A 12 4.54 23.48 23.61
CA PHE A 12 5.54 24.14 22.76
C PHE A 12 5.06 25.50 22.24
N LEU A 13 3.80 25.60 21.80
CA LEU A 13 3.22 26.87 21.34
C LEU A 13 3.11 27.91 22.46
N ILE A 14 2.80 27.49 23.69
CA ILE A 14 2.74 28.38 24.85
C ILE A 14 4.15 28.91 25.19
N ILE A 15 5.16 28.05 25.19
CA ILE A 15 6.56 28.43 25.44
C ILE A 15 7.08 29.35 24.33
N LEU A 16 6.80 29.03 23.07
CA LEU A 16 7.18 29.85 21.93
C LEU A 16 6.50 31.23 21.96
N SER A 17 5.22 31.29 22.34
CA SER A 17 4.47 32.53 22.51
C SER A 17 5.10 33.41 23.60
N PHE A 18 5.52 32.80 24.71
CA PHE A 18 6.20 33.51 25.80
C PHE A 18 7.56 34.07 25.37
N ILE A 19 8.35 33.33 24.59
CA ILE A 19 9.65 33.78 24.06
C ILE A 19 9.48 34.93 23.07
N LEU A 20 8.48 34.87 22.18
CA LEU A 20 8.20 35.94 21.22
C LEU A 20 7.71 37.23 21.89
N TRP A 21 7.11 37.13 23.08
CA TRP A 21 6.66 38.29 23.85
C TRP A 21 7.82 39.12 24.42
N GLN A 22 8.99 38.49 24.68
CA GLN A 22 10.18 39.15 25.24
C GLN A 22 11.08 39.85 24.22
N VAL A 23 10.83 39.67 22.92
CA VAL A 23 11.58 40.34 21.86
C VAL A 23 10.90 41.68 21.60
N ASP A 24 11.61 42.81 21.47
CA ASP A 24 10.97 44.09 21.14
C ASP A 24 11.00 44.42 19.63
N SER A 25 11.93 43.80 18.90
CA SER A 25 12.10 44.05 17.46
C SER A 25 11.01 43.34 16.63
N PRO A 26 10.21 44.08 15.83
CA PRO A 26 9.16 43.49 14.99
C PRO A 26 9.72 42.60 13.88
N ILE A 27 10.93 42.89 13.38
CA ILE A 27 11.56 42.13 12.29
C ILE A 27 11.97 40.73 12.80
N ILE A 28 12.55 40.67 14.01
CA ILE A 28 13.04 39.42 14.61
C ILE A 28 11.86 38.51 15.02
N LYS A 29 10.71 39.08 15.41
CA LYS A 29 9.49 38.30 15.68
C LYS A 29 8.95 37.58 14.45
N ILE A 30 8.92 38.27 13.31
CA ILE A 30 8.38 37.72 12.06
C ILE A 30 9.28 36.59 11.54
N THR A 31 10.60 36.77 11.60
CA THR A 31 11.55 35.74 11.14
C THR A 31 11.47 34.47 11.98
N LEU A 32 11.48 34.58 13.32
CA LEU A 32 11.38 33.44 14.22
C LEU A 32 10.02 32.73 14.13
N GLY A 33 8.93 33.49 13.98
CA GLY A 33 7.59 32.92 13.78
C GLY A 33 7.49 32.09 12.50
N SER A 34 8.06 32.60 11.39
CA SER A 34 8.06 31.92 10.09
C SER A 34 8.86 30.61 10.12
N ILE A 35 10.03 30.61 10.77
CA ILE A 35 10.87 29.42 10.91
C ILE A 35 10.17 28.36 11.76
N SER A 36 9.55 28.76 12.87
CA SER A 36 8.82 27.83 13.75
C SER A 36 7.60 27.23 13.04
N PHE A 37 6.89 28.01 12.23
CA PHE A 37 5.79 27.51 11.41
C PHE A 37 6.25 26.44 10.41
N ILE A 38 7.39 26.65 9.73
CA ILE A 38 7.95 25.68 8.78
C ILE A 38 8.35 24.38 9.48
N ILE A 39 8.95 24.46 10.68
CA ILE A 39 9.34 23.28 11.47
C ILE A 39 8.11 22.51 11.92
N ILE A 40 7.10 23.18 12.48
CA ILE A 40 5.84 22.54 12.90
C ILE A 40 5.12 21.92 11.70
N PHE A 41 5.06 22.62 10.58
CA PHE A 41 4.43 22.13 9.36
C PHE A 41 5.18 20.92 8.78
N SER A 42 6.51 20.96 8.72
CA SER A 42 7.34 19.82 8.28
C SER A 42 7.20 18.63 9.21
N PHE A 43 7.20 18.83 10.53
CA PHE A 43 7.04 17.77 11.51
C PHE A 43 5.63 17.18 11.46
N TYR A 44 4.59 18.01 11.29
CA TYR A 44 3.22 17.54 11.07
C TYR A 44 3.10 16.69 9.80
N TYR A 45 3.72 17.11 8.69
CA TYR A 45 3.76 16.37 7.43
C TYR A 45 4.55 15.05 7.55
N PHE A 46 5.60 15.04 8.37
CA PHE A 46 6.41 13.85 8.62
C PHE A 46 5.68 12.83 9.52
N PHE A 47 4.96 13.30 10.55
CA PHE A 47 4.21 12.44 11.48
C PHE A 47 2.85 11.96 10.94
N THR A 48 2.29 12.61 9.92
CA THR A 48 1.09 12.12 9.23
C THR A 48 1.40 10.99 8.26
N LYS A 49 2.65 10.78 7.86
CA LYS A 49 3.10 9.51 7.26
C LYS A 49 3.34 8.47 8.35
N LYS A 50 2.27 8.07 9.05
CA LYS A 50 2.30 6.76 9.71
C LYS A 50 2.24 5.73 8.60
N ASP A 51 3.31 4.97 8.45
CA ASP A 51 3.23 3.63 7.90
C ASP A 51 2.18 2.90 8.75
N THR A 52 0.95 2.84 8.24
CA THR A 52 -0.08 1.97 8.77
C THR A 52 0.30 0.55 8.38
N GLN A 53 1.38 0.03 8.97
CA GLN A 53 1.52 -1.40 9.16
C GLN A 53 0.33 -1.82 10.02
N SER A 54 -0.74 -2.23 9.34
CA SER A 54 -1.93 -2.76 9.99
C SER A 54 -1.45 -3.93 10.83
N ALA A 55 -1.68 -3.86 12.15
CA ALA A 55 -1.28 -4.89 13.08
C ALA A 55 -1.75 -6.25 12.55
N ILE A 56 -0.81 -7.17 12.33
CA ILE A 56 -1.12 -8.52 11.86
C ILE A 56 -2.11 -9.13 12.88
N PRO A 57 -3.32 -9.55 12.46
CA PRO A 57 -4.29 -10.12 13.38
C PRO A 57 -3.68 -11.29 14.16
N LYS A 58 -4.02 -11.48 15.44
CA LYS A 58 -3.49 -12.61 16.22
C LYS A 58 -3.81 -13.94 15.53
N LEU A 59 -2.85 -14.87 15.51
CA LEU A 59 -3.05 -16.21 14.94
C LEU A 59 -4.02 -16.97 15.83
N THR A 60 -5.21 -17.27 15.34
CA THR A 60 -6.11 -18.23 15.99
C THR A 60 -5.53 -19.64 15.83
N THR A 61 -5.73 -20.50 16.83
CA THR A 61 -5.25 -21.90 16.81
C THR A 61 -5.68 -22.61 15.53
N SER A 62 -6.96 -22.50 15.14
CA SER A 62 -7.50 -23.07 13.90
C SER A 62 -6.76 -22.65 12.61
N LYS A 63 -6.24 -21.42 12.52
CA LYS A 63 -5.47 -20.98 11.34
C LYS A 63 -4.04 -21.51 11.35
N ARG A 64 -3.45 -21.66 12.55
CA ARG A 64 -2.14 -22.29 12.70
C ARG A 64 -2.21 -23.73 12.21
N ASP A 65 -3.20 -24.47 12.72
CA ASP A 65 -3.39 -25.88 12.41
C ASP A 65 -3.64 -26.09 10.91
N TYR A 66 -4.41 -25.19 10.28
CA TYR A 66 -4.60 -25.18 8.83
C TYR A 66 -3.28 -25.06 8.08
N TYR A 67 -2.44 -24.06 8.38
CA TYR A 67 -1.19 -23.87 7.65
C TYR A 67 -0.18 -24.98 7.91
N THR A 68 -0.14 -25.51 9.14
CA THR A 68 0.69 -26.66 9.48
C THR A 68 0.25 -27.92 8.73
N ALA A 69 -1.06 -28.14 8.56
CA ALA A 69 -1.59 -29.25 7.76
C ALA A 69 -1.22 -29.13 6.27
N HIS A 70 -0.96 -27.91 5.78
CA HIS A 70 -0.47 -27.66 4.42
C HIS A 70 1.07 -27.63 4.33
N GLY A 71 1.77 -28.17 5.33
CA GLY A 71 3.21 -28.38 5.29
C GLY A 71 4.08 -27.19 5.69
N LEU A 72 3.50 -26.08 6.16
CA LEU A 72 4.29 -24.92 6.59
C LEU A 72 4.79 -25.07 8.03
N SER A 73 6.09 -24.86 8.23
CA SER A 73 6.70 -24.73 9.55
C SER A 73 6.26 -23.43 10.27
N PRO A 74 6.36 -23.33 11.61
CA PRO A 74 5.97 -22.12 12.35
C PRO A 74 6.64 -20.83 11.86
N ARG A 75 7.89 -20.93 11.38
CA ARG A 75 8.63 -19.80 10.81
C ARG A 75 8.05 -19.39 9.46
N GLU A 76 7.79 -20.35 8.58
CA GLU A 76 7.16 -20.10 7.27
C GLU A 76 5.75 -19.54 7.42
N ILE A 77 4.97 -20.03 8.39
CA ILE A 77 3.65 -19.47 8.71
C ILE A 77 3.78 -17.99 9.07
N THR A 78 4.77 -17.62 9.89
CA THR A 78 4.96 -16.23 10.30
C THR A 78 5.33 -15.35 9.12
N PHE A 79 6.28 -15.80 8.30
CA PHE A 79 6.70 -15.11 7.08
C PHE A 79 5.54 -14.96 6.09
N PHE A 80 4.86 -16.07 5.76
CA PHE A 80 3.70 -16.09 4.88
C PHE A 80 2.63 -15.08 5.30
N ARG A 81 2.31 -15.03 6.59
CA ARG A 81 1.29 -14.11 7.10
C ARG A 81 1.72 -12.65 7.04
N HIS A 82 3.01 -12.37 7.23
CA HIS A 82 3.55 -11.04 7.04
C HIS A 82 3.39 -10.61 5.57
N GLU A 83 3.83 -11.45 4.63
CA GLU A 83 3.74 -11.17 3.20
C GLU A 83 2.29 -11.00 2.75
N MET A 84 1.39 -11.87 3.17
CA MET A 84 -0.04 -11.77 2.83
C MET A 84 -0.70 -10.52 3.44
N ASN A 85 -0.26 -10.07 4.62
CA ASN A 85 -0.77 -8.84 5.20
C ASN A 85 -0.34 -7.60 4.38
N THR A 86 0.94 -7.53 4.01
CA THR A 86 1.48 -6.46 3.16
C THR A 86 0.81 -6.45 1.79
N LEU A 87 0.71 -7.62 1.15
CA LEU A 87 0.07 -7.78 -0.16
C LEU A 87 -1.40 -7.33 -0.12
N LYS A 88 -2.13 -7.71 0.95
CA LYS A 88 -3.52 -7.29 1.15
C LYS A 88 -3.64 -5.77 1.24
N GLN A 89 -2.73 -5.09 1.94
CA GLN A 89 -2.74 -3.63 2.05
C GLN A 89 -2.55 -2.99 0.68
N PHE A 90 -1.58 -3.45 -0.11
CA PHE A 90 -1.39 -2.97 -1.48
C PHE A 90 -2.62 -3.17 -2.34
N ILE A 91 -3.28 -4.33 -2.27
CA ILE A 91 -4.50 -4.61 -3.05
C ILE A 91 -5.64 -3.65 -2.64
N ILE A 92 -5.84 -3.41 -1.34
CA ILE A 92 -6.87 -2.47 -0.86
C ILE A 92 -6.59 -1.06 -1.38
N GLU A 93 -5.35 -0.59 -1.30
CA GLU A 93 -4.96 0.73 -1.78
C GLU A 93 -5.10 0.85 -3.30
N ILE A 94 -4.66 -0.15 -4.05
CA ILE A 94 -4.82 -0.24 -5.51
C ILE A 94 -6.30 -0.11 -5.89
N ILE A 95 -7.18 -0.91 -5.28
CA ILE A 95 -8.61 -0.87 -5.57
C ILE A 95 -9.17 0.52 -5.25
N ALA A 96 -8.89 1.07 -4.08
CA ALA A 96 -9.38 2.39 -3.69
C ALA A 96 -8.88 3.51 -4.62
N TRP A 97 -7.59 3.48 -4.99
CA TRP A 97 -6.98 4.48 -5.84
C TRP A 97 -7.36 4.36 -7.32
N SER A 98 -7.68 3.15 -7.79
CA SER A 98 -8.14 2.91 -9.16
C SER A 98 -9.46 3.62 -9.48
N GLN A 99 -10.29 3.86 -8.46
CA GLN A 99 -11.61 4.48 -8.62
C GLN A 99 -11.59 6.01 -8.59
N LYS A 100 -10.44 6.65 -8.29
CA LYS A 100 -10.34 8.11 -8.15
C LYS A 100 -10.44 8.87 -9.47
N ASP A 101 -10.02 8.28 -10.58
CA ASP A 101 -10.06 8.86 -11.92
C ASP A 101 -10.85 7.96 -12.86
N LYS A 102 -11.75 8.55 -13.67
CA LYS A 102 -12.66 7.79 -14.55
C LYS A 102 -11.90 6.93 -15.57
N ARG A 103 -10.77 7.41 -16.10
CA ARG A 103 -10.00 6.69 -17.12
C ARG A 103 -9.31 5.47 -16.50
N LEU A 104 -8.74 5.64 -15.31
CA LEU A 104 -8.16 4.53 -14.56
C LEU A 104 -9.22 3.51 -14.12
N SER A 105 -10.39 3.97 -13.68
CA SER A 105 -11.52 3.09 -13.31
C SER A 105 -12.00 2.26 -14.49
N MET A 106 -12.15 2.86 -15.68
CA MET A 106 -12.53 2.13 -16.90
C MET A 106 -11.49 1.09 -17.31
N LEU A 107 -10.20 1.42 -17.20
CA LEU A 107 -9.11 0.46 -17.42
C LEU A 107 -9.24 -0.72 -16.45
N PHE A 108 -9.40 -0.47 -15.14
CA PHE A 108 -9.55 -1.52 -14.15
C PHE A 108 -10.77 -2.42 -14.42
N LYS A 109 -11.89 -1.84 -14.86
CA LYS A 109 -13.11 -2.59 -15.19
C LYS A 109 -12.92 -3.57 -16.35
N ARG A 110 -12.08 -3.23 -17.34
CA ARG A 110 -11.76 -4.11 -18.50
C ARG A 110 -11.26 -5.49 -18.05
N TYR A 111 -10.48 -5.53 -16.98
CA TYR A 111 -9.88 -6.75 -16.44
C TYR A 111 -10.67 -7.33 -15.27
N GLN A 112 -11.84 -6.78 -14.94
CA GLN A 112 -12.53 -7.05 -13.67
C GLN A 112 -11.57 -6.91 -12.48
N GLY A 113 -10.74 -5.87 -12.49
CA GLY A 113 -9.51 -5.80 -11.68
C GLY A 113 -9.72 -6.05 -10.18
N GLU A 114 -10.79 -5.53 -9.59
CA GLU A 114 -11.10 -5.82 -8.19
C GLU A 114 -11.31 -7.32 -7.93
N ALA A 115 -12.11 -7.99 -8.77
CA ALA A 115 -12.37 -9.41 -8.65
C ALA A 115 -11.10 -10.23 -8.93
N LEU A 116 -10.31 -9.86 -9.94
CA LEU A 116 -9.06 -10.52 -10.29
C LEU A 116 -8.07 -10.49 -9.12
N LEU A 117 -7.78 -9.30 -8.57
CA LEU A 117 -6.80 -9.14 -7.50
C LEU A 117 -7.24 -9.85 -6.21
N LYS A 118 -8.53 -9.75 -5.86
CA LYS A 118 -9.09 -10.44 -4.69
C LYS A 118 -9.08 -11.96 -4.85
N SER A 119 -9.41 -12.47 -6.03
CA SER A 119 -9.45 -13.91 -6.29
C SER A 119 -8.05 -14.49 -6.26
N TYR A 120 -7.07 -13.82 -6.89
CA TYR A 120 -5.68 -14.28 -6.85
C TYR A 120 -5.14 -14.29 -5.41
N PHE A 121 -5.36 -13.21 -4.64
CA PHE A 121 -5.03 -13.19 -3.22
C PHE A 121 -5.68 -14.33 -2.44
N HIS A 122 -6.98 -14.58 -2.66
CA HIS A 122 -7.70 -15.64 -1.99
C HIS A 122 -7.12 -17.02 -2.32
N SER A 123 -6.81 -17.29 -3.59
CA SER A 123 -6.21 -18.57 -4.00
C SER A 123 -4.84 -18.78 -3.36
N ILE A 124 -4.01 -17.75 -3.21
CA ILE A 124 -2.71 -17.86 -2.52
C ILE A 124 -2.91 -18.19 -1.03
N VAL A 125 -3.86 -17.53 -0.37
CA VAL A 125 -4.16 -17.77 1.05
C VAL A 125 -4.75 -19.16 1.28
N GLN A 126 -5.56 -19.65 0.34
CA GLN A 126 -6.18 -20.97 0.39
C GLN A 126 -5.15 -22.08 0.16
N TYR A 127 -4.17 -21.85 -0.71
CA TYR A 127 -3.18 -22.84 -1.14
C TYR A 127 -1.74 -22.36 -0.83
N PRO A 128 -1.39 -22.21 0.46
CA PRO A 128 -0.12 -21.64 0.91
C PRO A 128 1.12 -22.45 0.45
N GLU A 129 0.98 -23.75 0.22
CA GLU A 129 2.01 -24.64 -0.32
C GLU A 129 2.43 -24.27 -1.75
N HIS A 130 1.58 -23.53 -2.48
CA HIS A 130 1.83 -23.02 -3.83
C HIS A 130 2.42 -21.61 -3.86
N LEU A 131 2.90 -21.09 -2.71
CA LEU A 131 3.43 -19.72 -2.62
C LEU A 131 4.52 -19.41 -3.67
N ASN A 132 5.38 -20.38 -3.97
CA ASN A 132 6.46 -20.22 -4.94
C ASN A 132 5.93 -19.88 -6.35
N ASN A 133 4.79 -20.44 -6.73
CA ASN A 133 4.14 -20.19 -8.02
C ASN A 133 3.56 -18.77 -8.10
N ALA A 134 3.24 -18.17 -6.95
CA ALA A 134 2.73 -16.80 -6.85
C ALA A 134 3.83 -15.74 -6.64
N GLY A 135 5.11 -16.12 -6.59
CA GLY A 135 6.20 -15.20 -6.22
C GLY A 135 6.27 -13.92 -7.06
N LYS A 136 6.06 -14.02 -8.38
CA LYS A 136 6.03 -12.85 -9.28
C LYS A 136 4.91 -11.87 -8.92
N PHE A 137 3.71 -12.38 -8.64
CA PHE A 137 2.56 -11.58 -8.27
C PHE A 137 2.82 -10.81 -6.96
N ILE A 138 3.33 -11.52 -5.95
CA ILE A 138 3.54 -11.00 -4.60
C ILE A 138 4.65 -9.95 -4.56
N TYR A 139 5.81 -10.27 -5.14
CA TYR A 139 7.02 -9.47 -4.96
C TYR A 139 7.30 -8.49 -6.08
N GLN A 140 6.63 -8.62 -7.23
CA GLN A 140 6.91 -7.78 -8.41
C GLN A 140 5.65 -7.07 -8.91
N SER A 141 4.62 -7.83 -9.30
CA SER A 141 3.48 -7.28 -10.03
C SER A 141 2.60 -6.38 -9.17
N ILE A 142 2.23 -6.80 -7.95
CA ILE A 142 1.43 -5.94 -7.05
C ILE A 142 2.19 -4.70 -6.58
N PRO A 143 3.43 -4.79 -6.06
CA PRO A 143 4.19 -3.60 -5.66
C PRO A 143 4.39 -2.62 -6.82
N LYS A 144 4.67 -3.12 -8.03
CA LYS A 144 4.80 -2.26 -9.21
C LYS A 144 3.48 -1.61 -9.61
N LEU A 145 2.37 -2.35 -9.59
CA LEU A 145 1.05 -1.81 -9.90
C LEU A 145 0.65 -0.72 -8.90
N HIS A 146 0.92 -0.94 -7.62
CA HIS A 146 0.74 0.03 -6.55
C HIS A 146 1.50 1.33 -6.83
N GLN A 147 2.80 1.22 -7.16
CA GLN A 147 3.63 2.38 -7.48
C GLN A 147 3.12 3.16 -8.70
N LEU A 148 2.74 2.47 -9.78
CA LEU A 148 2.23 3.11 -10.99
C LEU A 148 0.92 3.86 -10.74
N ILE A 149 -0.02 3.25 -10.00
CA ILE A 149 -1.31 3.88 -9.68
C ILE A 149 -1.12 5.05 -8.72
N LYS A 150 -0.21 4.93 -7.75
CA LYS A 150 0.14 6.03 -6.86
C LYS A 150 0.69 7.21 -7.65
N HIS A 151 1.63 6.95 -8.56
CA HIS A 151 2.22 7.98 -9.40
C HIS A 151 1.16 8.62 -10.32
N TYR A 152 0.30 7.83 -10.94
CA TYR A 152 -0.78 8.33 -11.78
C TYR A 152 -1.70 9.30 -11.01
N ASN A 153 -2.07 8.95 -9.78
CA ASN A 153 -2.91 9.79 -8.92
C ASN A 153 -2.19 11.04 -8.38
N GLN A 154 -0.86 11.08 -8.34
CA GLN A 154 -0.12 12.29 -8.00
C GLN A 154 -0.14 13.30 -9.15
N LEU A 155 -0.19 12.83 -10.40
CA LEU A 155 -0.24 13.68 -11.59
C LEU A 155 -1.65 14.19 -11.92
N SER A 156 -2.71 13.68 -11.28
CA SER A 156 -4.11 14.02 -11.60
C SER A 156 -4.52 15.45 -11.21
N ILE A 157 -3.60 16.24 -10.66
CA ILE A 157 -3.68 17.71 -10.57
C ILE A 157 -2.97 18.28 -11.83
N PRO A 158 -3.67 18.48 -12.96
CA PRO A 158 -3.02 18.67 -14.25
C PRO A 158 -2.76 20.15 -14.48
N ASN A 159 -1.50 20.58 -14.32
CA ASN A 159 -1.12 21.97 -14.56
C ASN A 159 -0.29 22.15 -15.85
N THR A 160 0.10 21.06 -16.54
CA THR A 160 0.99 21.12 -17.72
C THR A 160 0.73 20.02 -18.76
N THR A 161 1.11 20.26 -20.01
CA THR A 161 1.10 19.27 -21.11
C THR A 161 1.98 18.05 -20.82
N ASN A 162 3.06 18.21 -20.06
CA ASN A 162 3.96 17.11 -19.69
C ASN A 162 3.25 16.11 -18.78
N ASN A 163 2.49 16.59 -17.78
CA ASN A 163 1.71 15.74 -16.88
C ASN A 163 0.69 14.89 -17.66
N ILE A 164 0.09 15.45 -18.73
CA ILE A 164 -0.85 14.72 -19.59
C ILE A 164 -0.12 13.56 -20.30
N LYS A 165 1.00 13.84 -20.98
CA LYS A 165 1.80 12.82 -21.68
C LYS A 165 2.24 11.71 -20.73
N GLU A 166 2.72 12.06 -19.54
CA GLU A 166 3.13 11.10 -18.53
C GLU A 166 1.97 10.24 -18.01
N GLN A 167 0.79 10.83 -17.77
CA GLN A 167 -0.43 10.08 -17.46
C GLN A 167 -0.80 9.07 -18.57
N HIS A 168 -0.58 9.41 -19.85
CA HIS A 168 -0.81 8.46 -20.95
C HIS A 168 0.15 7.26 -20.87
N VAL A 169 1.44 7.51 -20.60
CA VAL A 169 2.44 6.43 -20.42
C VAL A 169 2.07 5.55 -19.23
N LEU A 170 1.77 6.14 -18.07
CA LEU A 170 1.39 5.40 -16.87
C LEU A 170 0.15 4.54 -17.09
N ARG A 171 -0.89 5.03 -17.78
CA ARG A 171 -2.07 4.22 -18.10
C ARG A 171 -1.72 3.02 -18.97
N ARG A 172 -0.89 3.20 -19.99
CA ARG A 172 -0.46 2.10 -20.86
C ARG A 172 0.32 1.05 -20.06
N ASP A 173 1.21 1.49 -19.18
CA ASP A 173 2.03 0.59 -18.38
C ASP A 173 1.18 -0.16 -17.31
N ILE A 174 0.15 0.51 -16.76
CA ILE A 174 -0.86 -0.13 -15.90
C ILE A 174 -1.67 -1.17 -16.68
N ASP A 175 -2.12 -0.85 -17.90
CA ASP A 175 -2.87 -1.75 -18.78
C ASP A 175 -2.09 -3.04 -19.06
N GLN A 176 -0.83 -2.90 -19.46
CA GLN A 176 0.09 -4.03 -19.70
C GLN A 176 0.31 -4.87 -18.45
N LEU A 177 0.46 -4.22 -17.29
CA LEU A 177 0.67 -4.93 -16.04
C LEU A 177 -0.59 -5.67 -15.57
N MET A 178 -1.78 -5.11 -15.77
CA MET A 178 -3.05 -5.79 -15.48
C MET A 178 -3.24 -7.03 -16.36
N ALA A 179 -2.91 -6.94 -17.65
CA ALA A 179 -2.92 -8.09 -18.55
C ALA A 179 -1.94 -9.18 -18.08
N ARG A 180 -0.73 -8.79 -17.65
CA ARG A 180 0.24 -9.74 -17.09
C ARG A 180 -0.27 -10.39 -15.81
N ILE A 181 -0.87 -9.65 -14.89
CA ILE A 181 -1.45 -10.19 -13.65
C ILE A 181 -2.53 -11.22 -13.95
N GLN A 182 -3.36 -10.99 -14.98
CA GLN A 182 -4.36 -11.97 -15.42
C GLN A 182 -3.71 -13.27 -15.91
N GLN A 183 -2.60 -13.16 -16.66
CA GLN A 183 -1.83 -14.32 -17.10
C GLN A 183 -1.19 -15.07 -15.91
N GLU A 184 -0.58 -14.34 -14.97
CA GLU A 184 0.00 -14.90 -13.75
C GLU A 184 -1.05 -15.66 -12.93
N TYR A 185 -2.26 -15.12 -12.78
CA TYR A 185 -3.34 -15.80 -12.07
C TYR A 185 -3.81 -17.08 -12.78
N THR A 186 -3.88 -17.04 -14.10
CA THR A 186 -4.25 -18.20 -14.91
C THR A 186 -3.19 -19.30 -14.78
N GLN A 187 -1.92 -18.93 -14.89
CA GLN A 187 -0.78 -19.82 -14.73
C GLN A 187 -0.74 -20.45 -13.33
N PHE A 188 -0.91 -19.64 -12.28
CA PHE A 188 -0.97 -20.13 -10.90
C PHE A 188 -2.04 -21.22 -10.72
N ASN A 189 -3.23 -21.02 -11.29
CA ASN A 189 -4.31 -21.99 -11.20
C ASN A 189 -4.04 -23.28 -11.97
N VAL A 190 -3.32 -23.22 -13.08
CA VAL A 190 -2.90 -24.40 -13.85
C VAL A 190 -1.86 -25.19 -13.07
N GLU A 191 -0.78 -24.53 -12.63
CA GLU A 191 0.32 -25.17 -11.90
C GLU A 191 -0.18 -25.82 -10.60
N ARG A 192 -1.06 -25.12 -9.86
CA ARG A 192 -1.70 -25.66 -8.67
C ARG A 192 -2.50 -26.94 -8.95
N LYS A 193 -3.24 -26.99 -10.06
CA LYS A 193 -4.01 -28.20 -10.41
C LYS A 193 -3.07 -29.38 -10.70
N ILE A 194 -2.04 -29.16 -11.50
CA ILE A 194 -1.05 -30.19 -11.86
C ILE A 194 -0.40 -30.79 -10.61
N THR A 195 0.08 -29.96 -9.68
CA THR A 195 0.72 -30.49 -8.45
C THR A 195 -0.24 -31.28 -7.57
N ASN A 196 -1.51 -30.85 -7.49
CA ASN A 196 -2.51 -31.56 -6.68
C ASN A 196 -2.94 -32.90 -7.28
N ASP A 197 -2.88 -33.04 -8.60
CA ASP A 197 -3.18 -34.30 -9.28
C ASP A 197 -2.01 -35.29 -9.13
N ASN A 198 -0.76 -34.82 -9.22
CA ASN A 198 0.43 -35.65 -9.02
C ASN A 198 0.60 -36.17 -7.58
N ASN A 199 0.01 -35.51 -6.59
CA ASN A 199 0.08 -35.92 -5.18
C ASN A 199 -1.03 -36.92 -4.77
N LYS A 200 -1.89 -37.33 -5.71
CA LYS A 200 -2.97 -38.31 -5.48
C LYS A 200 -2.66 -39.72 -6.02
N GLU A 201 -1.54 -39.88 -6.74
CA GLU A 201 -0.98 -41.16 -7.17
C GLU A 201 0.05 -41.66 -6.15
#